data_AF-A0A812M6A9-F1
#
_entry.id   AF-A0A812M6A9-F1
#
_cell.length_a   1.000
_cell.length_b   1.000
_cell.length_c   1.000
_cell.angle_alpha   90.00
_cell.angle_beta   90.00
_cell.angle_gamma   90.00
#
_symmetry.space_group_name_H-M   'P 1'
#
loop_
_entity.id
_entity.type
_entity.pdbx_description
1 polymer ?
#
loop_
_entity_poly.entity_id
_entity_poly.type
_entity_poly.pdbx_seq_one_letter_code
_entity_poly.pdbx_strand_id
1 'polypeptide(L)'
;MPRQDAEGRRLVSPPVSITFRGSDGREIPLTSLARPIDIRLPATSAGAFCAFWDEDEGTWSTRGLALLSVEDGIDGPELLCQTTHLTLFGALLDTLIKVVQCSTASEVFSAEGFENLGKGKWLSYTYVPCIALLLFILLLLYAVRLDTRRSLS
;
A
#
# COMPACT_ATOMS: atom_id res chain seq x y z
N MET A 1 12.14 -4.82 13.84
CA MET A 1 12.27 -3.76 12.82
C MET A 1 11.33 -4.12 11.68
N PRO A 2 10.19 -3.43 11.49
CA PRO A 2 9.21 -3.82 10.48
C PRO A 2 9.75 -3.51 9.07
N ARG A 3 9.76 -4.54 8.20
CA ARG A 3 10.20 -4.47 6.81
C ARG A 3 9.16 -3.69 6.01
N GLN A 4 9.59 -2.64 5.30
CA GLN A 4 8.75 -1.87 4.38
C GLN A 4 8.91 -2.49 2.99
N ASP A 5 7.82 -2.93 2.38
CA ASP A 5 7.81 -3.48 1.02
C ASP A 5 7.24 -2.44 0.02
N ALA A 6 7.54 -2.64 -1.26
CA ALA A 6 7.74 -1.64 -2.32
C ALA A 6 6.55 -0.74 -2.75
N GLU A 7 5.45 -0.68 -2.01
CA GLU A 7 4.29 0.13 -2.41
C GLU A 7 3.53 0.65 -1.20
N GLY A 8 4.16 1.47 -0.35
CA GLY A 8 3.47 2.22 0.70
C GLY A 8 2.63 1.39 1.69
N ARG A 9 2.72 0.06 1.66
CA ARG A 9 1.94 -0.86 2.47
C ARG A 9 2.84 -1.41 3.56
N ARG A 10 2.35 -1.35 4.79
CA ARG A 10 3.08 -1.80 5.97
C ARG A 10 2.39 -3.00 6.58
N LEU A 11 3.15 -4.05 6.85
CA LEU A 11 2.69 -5.15 7.69
C LEU A 11 2.46 -4.66 9.12
N VAL A 12 1.23 -4.87 9.60
CA VAL A 12 0.77 -4.51 10.95
C VAL A 12 0.43 -5.75 11.79
N SER A 13 0.72 -6.95 11.28
CA SER A 13 0.67 -8.21 12.00
C SER A 13 1.91 -9.06 11.70
N PRO A 14 2.29 -9.99 12.58
CA PRO A 14 3.13 -11.12 12.19
C PRO A 14 2.46 -11.89 11.04
N PRO A 15 3.21 -12.29 10.00
CA PRO A 15 2.64 -13.05 8.90
C PRO A 15 2.42 -14.52 9.31
N VAL A 16 1.38 -15.14 8.77
CA VAL A 16 0.99 -16.53 9.04
C VAL A 16 1.10 -17.33 7.75
N SER A 17 1.87 -18.43 7.77
CA SER A 17 1.98 -19.36 6.65
C SER A 17 1.25 -20.64 6.97
N ILE A 18 0.42 -21.12 6.05
CA ILE A 18 -0.31 -22.38 6.19
C ILE A 18 0.13 -23.30 5.05
N THR A 19 0.75 -24.43 5.41
CA THR A 19 1.18 -25.46 4.45
C THR A 19 0.67 -26.83 4.90
N PHE A 20 0.25 -27.65 3.94
CA PHE A 20 -0.16 -29.04 4.19
C PHE A 20 0.99 -29.98 3.88
N ARG A 21 1.23 -30.95 4.78
CA ARG A 21 2.26 -31.96 4.60
C ARG A 21 1.68 -33.36 4.72
N GLY A 22 2.16 -34.26 3.88
CA GLY A 22 1.83 -35.68 3.93
C GLY A 22 2.50 -36.38 5.11
N SER A 23 2.13 -37.64 5.32
CA SER A 23 2.76 -38.51 6.33
C SER A 23 4.26 -38.77 6.08
N ASP A 24 4.71 -38.55 4.85
CA ASP A 24 6.11 -38.60 4.42
C ASP A 24 6.87 -37.27 4.67
N GLY A 25 6.18 -36.25 5.21
CA GLY A 25 6.74 -34.93 5.48
C GLY A 25 6.87 -34.04 4.23
N ARG A 26 6.47 -34.52 3.05
CA ARG A 26 6.50 -33.73 1.81
C ARG A 26 5.29 -32.80 1.76
N GLU A 27 5.48 -31.63 1.16
CA GLU A 27 4.41 -30.67 0.97
C GLU A 27 3.40 -31.20 -0.05
N ILE A 28 2.12 -31.07 0.28
CA ILE A 28 1.03 -31.43 -0.61
C ILE A 28 0.63 -30.16 -1.36
N PRO A 29 0.89 -30.06 -2.67
CA PRO A 29 0.52 -28.89 -3.44
C PRO A 29 -1.00 -28.82 -3.53
N LEU A 30 -1.60 -27.81 -2.89
CA LEU A 30 -3.03 -27.55 -2.92
C LEU A 30 -3.25 -26.21 -3.62
N THR A 31 -3.79 -26.25 -4.83
CA THR A 31 -4.06 -25.04 -5.62
C THR A 31 -5.27 -24.26 -5.09
N SER A 32 -6.26 -24.98 -4.54
CA SER A 32 -7.43 -24.38 -3.90
C SER A 32 -8.11 -25.36 -2.94
N LEU A 33 -8.76 -24.82 -1.91
CA LEU A 33 -9.61 -25.56 -0.98
C LEU A 33 -11.06 -25.54 -1.47
N ALA A 34 -11.71 -26.70 -1.48
CA ALA A 34 -13.13 -26.81 -1.80
C ALA A 34 -14.05 -26.11 -0.79
N ARG A 35 -13.57 -25.94 0.45
CA ARG A 35 -14.23 -25.17 1.51
C ARG A 35 -13.29 -24.05 1.95
N PRO A 36 -13.72 -22.79 1.94
CA PRO A 36 -12.91 -21.69 2.44
C PRO A 36 -12.52 -21.91 3.90
N ILE A 37 -11.36 -21.39 4.27
CA ILE A 37 -10.89 -21.34 5.65
C ILE A 37 -10.96 -19.91 6.19
N ASP A 38 -11.24 -19.80 7.49
CA ASP A 38 -11.26 -18.52 8.17
C ASP A 38 -9.94 -18.33 8.93
N ILE A 39 -9.32 -17.17 8.74
CA ILE A 39 -8.04 -16.77 9.31
C ILE A 39 -8.27 -15.53 10.16
N ARG A 40 -7.79 -15.56 11.40
CA ARG A 40 -7.81 -14.42 12.31
C ARG A 40 -6.42 -13.80 12.34
N LEU A 41 -6.34 -12.51 12.01
CA LEU A 41 -5.08 -11.76 11.99
C LEU A 41 -5.18 -10.57 12.96
N PRO A 42 -4.28 -10.47 13.96
CA PRO A 42 -4.26 -9.31 14.85
C PRO A 42 -3.76 -8.09 14.07
N ALA A 43 -4.52 -7.02 14.05
CA ALA A 43 -4.12 -5.75 13.45
C ALA A 43 -3.80 -4.73 14.54
N THR A 44 -2.59 -4.17 14.52
CA THR A 44 -2.22 -3.11 15.50
C THR A 44 -2.85 -1.75 15.17
N SER A 45 -3.68 -1.63 14.12
CA SER A 45 -4.24 -0.35 13.70
C SER A 45 -5.57 -0.46 12.97
N ALA A 46 -6.49 0.47 13.25
CA ALA A 46 -7.69 0.68 12.45
C ALA A 46 -7.35 1.02 10.98
N GLY A 47 -8.14 0.48 10.04
CA GLY A 47 -7.94 0.60 8.60
C GLY A 47 -7.01 -0.45 7.97
N ALA A 48 -6.62 -1.48 8.72
CA ALA A 48 -5.89 -2.61 8.18
C ALA A 48 -6.80 -3.53 7.35
N PHE A 49 -6.22 -4.22 6.38
CA PHE A 49 -6.89 -5.19 5.52
C PHE A 49 -6.07 -6.48 5.42
N CYS A 50 -6.74 -7.60 5.14
CA CYS A 50 -6.07 -8.86 4.92
C CYS A 50 -5.50 -8.93 3.51
N ALA A 51 -4.26 -9.40 3.41
CA ALA A 51 -3.64 -9.70 2.14
C ALA A 51 -2.82 -10.99 2.25
N PHE A 52 -2.50 -11.54 1.10
CA PHE A 52 -1.60 -12.67 0.94
C PHE A 52 -0.40 -12.27 0.09
N TRP A 53 0.71 -12.97 0.29
CA TRP A 53 1.88 -12.84 -0.56
C TRP A 53 1.67 -13.64 -1.84
N ASP A 54 1.57 -12.93 -2.96
CA ASP A 54 1.53 -13.50 -4.30
C ASP A 54 2.97 -13.76 -4.73
N GLU A 55 3.38 -15.04 -4.79
CA GLU A 55 4.76 -15.41 -5.15
C GLU A 55 5.07 -15.16 -6.63
N ASP A 56 4.05 -15.22 -7.50
CA ASP A 56 4.22 -15.00 -8.94
C ASP A 56 4.49 -13.52 -9.24
N GLU A 57 3.75 -12.64 -8.58
CA GLU A 57 3.88 -11.18 -8.72
C GLU A 57 4.90 -10.58 -7.73
N GLY A 58 5.35 -11.34 -6.74
CA GLY A 58 6.25 -10.88 -5.68
C GLY A 58 5.68 -9.73 -4.86
N THR A 59 4.35 -9.70 -4.66
CA THR A 59 3.65 -8.57 -4.03
C THR A 59 2.52 -9.03 -3.10
N TRP A 60 2.11 -8.14 -2.20
CA TRP A 60 0.94 -8.37 -1.36
C TRP A 60 -0.35 -8.10 -2.14
N SER A 61 -1.19 -9.12 -2.27
CA SER A 61 -2.46 -9.11 -3.00
C SER A 61 -3.64 -9.38 -2.08
N THR A 62 -4.82 -8.85 -2.41
CA THR A 62 -6.07 -9.11 -1.68
C THR A 62 -7.02 -10.03 -2.47
N ARG A 63 -6.61 -10.46 -3.67
CA ARG A 63 -7.44 -11.26 -4.57
C ARG A 63 -7.82 -12.59 -3.94
N GLY A 64 -9.12 -12.87 -3.89
CA GLY A 64 -9.61 -14.13 -3.31
C GLY A 64 -9.60 -14.18 -1.78
N LEU A 65 -9.33 -13.07 -1.09
CA LEU A 65 -9.64 -12.91 0.33
C LEU A 65 -10.94 -12.12 0.49
N ALA A 66 -11.79 -12.57 1.41
CA ALA A 66 -12.96 -11.83 1.85
C ALA A 66 -12.81 -11.44 3.31
N LEU A 67 -12.86 -10.13 3.62
CA LEU A 67 -12.95 -9.65 4.99
C LEU A 67 -14.38 -9.89 5.50
N LEU A 68 -14.52 -10.71 6.54
CA LEU A 68 -15.81 -11.05 7.13
C LEU A 68 -16.20 -10.07 8.23
N SER A 69 -15.28 -9.79 9.15
CA SER A 69 -15.50 -8.87 10.27
C SER A 69 -14.18 -8.26 10.77
N VAL A 70 -14.32 -7.13 11.45
CA VAL A 70 -13.28 -6.55 12.28
C VAL A 70 -13.81 -6.57 13.70
N GLU A 71 -13.14 -7.30 14.58
CA GLU A 71 -13.53 -7.48 15.98
C GLU A 71 -12.54 -6.77 16.89
N ASP A 72 -12.99 -6.23 18.02
CA ASP A 72 -12.07 -5.68 19.02
C ASP A 72 -11.48 -6.82 19.86
N GLY A 73 -10.22 -7.15 19.62
CA GLY A 73 -9.45 -8.15 20.36
C GLY A 73 -8.77 -7.58 21.61
N ILE A 74 -8.15 -8.46 22.39
CA ILE A 74 -7.49 -8.10 23.66
C ILE A 74 -6.28 -7.18 23.41
N ASP A 75 -5.55 -7.38 22.32
CA ASP A 75 -4.32 -6.66 21.95
C ASP A 75 -4.51 -5.64 20.81
N GLY A 76 -5.77 -5.35 20.45
CA GLY A 76 -6.13 -4.47 19.33
C GLY A 76 -7.16 -5.10 18.39
N PRO A 77 -7.55 -4.42 17.29
CA PRO A 77 -8.53 -4.95 16.35
C PRO A 77 -8.03 -6.24 15.68
N GLU A 78 -8.87 -7.26 15.57
CA GLU A 78 -8.63 -8.50 14.84
C GLU A 78 -9.42 -8.51 13.54
N LEU A 79 -8.76 -8.91 12.45
CA LEU A 79 -9.39 -9.10 11.14
C LEU A 79 -9.75 -10.57 10.97
N LEU A 80 -11.03 -10.85 10.73
CA LEU A 80 -11.51 -12.18 10.33
C LEU A 80 -11.62 -12.23 8.81
N CYS A 81 -10.80 -13.07 8.19
CA CYS A 81 -10.69 -13.15 6.74
C CYS A 81 -10.86 -14.57 6.23
N GLN A 82 -11.61 -14.71 5.14
CA GLN A 82 -11.88 -15.99 4.51
C GLN A 82 -11.10 -16.11 3.20
N THR A 83 -10.49 -17.27 2.98
CA THR A 83 -9.71 -17.56 1.77
C THR A 83 -9.88 -19.01 1.30
N THR A 84 -9.57 -19.26 0.03
CA THR A 84 -9.58 -20.59 -0.60
C THR A 84 -8.20 -21.04 -1.05
N HIS A 85 -7.17 -20.22 -0.92
CA HIS A 85 -5.79 -20.57 -1.28
C HIS A 85 -4.91 -20.66 -0.03
N LEU A 86 -3.74 -21.28 -0.18
CA LEU A 86 -2.79 -21.53 0.91
C LEU A 86 -1.47 -20.87 0.56
N THR A 87 -1.14 -19.81 1.30
CA THR A 87 0.04 -18.98 1.05
C THR A 87 0.52 -18.36 2.38
N LEU A 88 1.29 -17.28 2.29
CA LEU A 88 1.65 -16.42 3.40
C LEU A 88 0.62 -15.28 3.53
N PHE A 89 -0.02 -15.16 4.68
CA PHE A 89 -1.04 -14.15 4.97
C PHE A 89 -0.52 -13.10 5.95
N GLY A 90 -1.06 -11.88 5.87
CA GLY A 90 -0.76 -10.81 6.82
C GLY A 90 -1.82 -9.71 6.81
N ALA A 91 -1.89 -8.94 7.89
CA ALA A 91 -2.65 -7.70 7.95
C ALA A 91 -1.74 -6.55 7.48
N LEU A 92 -2.21 -5.80 6.49
CA LEU A 92 -1.50 -4.67 5.92
C LEU A 92 -2.28 -3.38 6.13
N LEU A 93 -1.53 -2.29 6.25
CA LEU A 93 -2.05 -0.94 6.34
C LEU A 93 -1.47 -0.11 5.19
N ASP A 94 -2.34 0.61 4.47
CA ASP A 94 -1.90 1.58 3.49
C ASP A 94 -1.39 2.84 4.22
N THR A 95 -0.09 3.11 4.10
CA THR A 95 0.55 4.23 4.80
C THR A 95 0.51 5.51 3.98
N LEU A 96 0.22 5.46 2.69
CA LEU A 96 0.17 6.66 1.84
C LEU A 96 -0.96 7.60 2.26
N ILE A 97 -2.13 7.05 2.61
CA ILE A 97 -3.27 7.82 3.10
C ILE A 97 -2.94 8.49 4.43
N LYS A 98 -2.21 7.80 5.32
CA LYS A 98 -1.80 8.38 6.62
C LYS A 98 -0.76 9.48 6.45
N VAL A 99 0.18 9.36 5.52
CA VAL A 99 1.16 10.43 5.26
C VAL A 99 0.47 11.69 4.76
N VAL A 100 -0.53 11.57 3.87
CA VAL A 100 -1.30 12.74 3.40
C VAL A 100 -2.11 13.35 4.55
N GLN A 101 -2.80 12.54 5.34
CA GLN A 101 -3.61 13.02 6.48
C GLN A 101 -2.79 13.66 7.61
N CYS A 102 -1.57 13.17 7.86
CA CYS A 102 -0.69 13.72 8.89
C CYS A 102 0.19 14.86 8.38
N SER A 103 0.12 15.20 7.09
CA SER A 103 0.84 16.33 6.52
C SER A 103 -0.12 17.51 6.33
N THR A 104 0.42 18.72 6.47
CA THR A 104 -0.28 19.97 6.11
C THR A 104 -0.70 20.02 4.64
N ALA A 105 -0.20 19.09 3.81
CA ALA A 105 -0.62 18.95 2.42
C ALA A 105 -2.12 18.65 2.28
N SER A 106 -2.73 17.93 3.24
CA SER A 106 -4.17 17.66 3.20
C SER A 106 -5.03 18.94 3.24
N GLU A 107 -4.60 19.97 3.96
CA GLU A 107 -5.26 21.29 3.97
C GLU A 107 -4.99 22.05 2.67
N VAL A 108 -3.77 21.97 2.12
CA VAL A 108 -3.40 22.62 0.85
C VAL A 108 -4.15 22.03 -0.35
N PHE A 109 -4.35 20.72 -0.39
CA PHE A 109 -5.06 20.00 -1.45
C PHE A 109 -6.58 19.87 -1.20
N SER A 110 -7.10 20.48 -0.14
CA SER A 110 -8.53 20.52 0.13
C SER A 110 -9.26 21.45 -0.86
N ALA A 111 -10.56 21.24 -1.06
CA ALA A 111 -11.38 22.12 -1.89
C ALA A 111 -11.31 23.58 -1.40
N GLU A 112 -11.24 23.79 -0.09
CA GLU A 112 -11.06 25.09 0.55
C GLU A 112 -9.65 25.67 0.29
N GLY A 113 -8.62 24.82 0.27
CA GLY A 113 -7.26 25.16 -0.13
C GLY A 113 -7.20 25.68 -1.57
N PHE A 114 -7.84 24.97 -2.52
CA PHE A 114 -7.95 25.41 -3.91
C PHE A 114 -8.77 26.69 -4.07
N GLU A 115 -9.84 26.87 -3.29
CA GLU A 115 -10.67 28.08 -3.34
C GLU A 115 -9.89 29.31 -2.84
N ASN A 116 -9.06 29.14 -1.81
CA ASN A 116 -8.19 30.21 -1.30
C ASN A 116 -7.00 30.50 -2.22
N LEU A 117 -6.48 29.49 -2.93
CA LEU A 117 -5.49 29.68 -4.00
C LEU A 117 -6.08 30.49 -5.17
N GLY A 118 -7.32 30.23 -5.58
CA GLY A 118 -7.99 30.95 -6.67
C GLY A 118 -8.26 32.44 -6.38
N LYS A 119 -8.38 32.82 -5.10
CA LYS A 119 -8.69 34.20 -4.67
C LYS A 119 -7.46 35.11 -4.55
N GLY A 120 -6.25 34.55 -4.58
CA GLY A 120 -5.02 35.31 -4.42
C GLY A 120 -4.59 36.03 -5.71
N LYS A 121 -4.10 37.28 -5.60
CA LYS A 121 -3.59 38.10 -6.72
C LYS A 121 -2.30 37.57 -7.37
N TRP A 122 -1.77 36.42 -6.95
CA TRP A 122 -0.54 35.81 -7.50
C TRP A 122 -0.73 35.33 -8.95
N LEU A 123 -1.96 34.99 -9.35
CA LEU A 123 -2.31 34.70 -10.75
C LEU A 123 -2.34 35.97 -11.63
N SER A 124 -2.32 37.17 -11.06
CA SER A 124 -2.31 38.42 -11.85
C SER A 124 -1.00 38.65 -12.61
N TYR A 125 0.10 38.08 -12.13
CA TYR A 125 1.36 38.01 -12.86
C TYR A 125 1.46 36.65 -13.57
N THR A 126 0.55 36.40 -14.51
CA THR A 126 0.35 35.10 -15.19
C THR A 126 1.63 34.53 -15.81
N TYR A 127 2.61 35.37 -16.17
CA TYR A 127 3.87 34.93 -16.80
C TYR A 127 4.88 34.31 -15.81
N VAL A 128 4.90 34.73 -14.54
CA VAL A 128 5.88 34.24 -13.55
C VAL A 128 5.73 32.73 -13.26
N PRO A 129 4.52 32.20 -12.95
CA PRO A 129 4.37 30.76 -12.74
C PRO A 129 4.61 29.97 -14.03
N CYS A 130 4.27 30.52 -15.21
CA CYS A 130 4.54 29.87 -16.49
C CYS A 130 6.05 29.74 -16.75
N ILE A 131 6.84 30.78 -16.50
CA ILE A 131 8.30 30.74 -16.65
C ILE A 131 8.92 29.77 -15.64
N ALA A 132 8.48 29.80 -14.38
CA ALA A 132 8.97 28.89 -13.35
C ALA A 132 8.66 27.41 -13.70
N LEU A 133 7.45 27.14 -14.17
CA LEU A 133 7.02 25.80 -14.57
C LEU A 133 7.77 25.32 -15.82
N LEU A 134 8.01 26.20 -16.79
CA LEU A 134 8.80 25.89 -17.98
C LEU A 134 10.26 25.58 -17.62
N LEU A 135 10.87 26.37 -16.73
CA LEU A 135 12.23 26.11 -16.22
C LEU A 135 12.30 24.77 -15.46
N PHE A 136 11.31 24.48 -14.62
CA PHE A 136 11.24 23.22 -13.89
C PHE A 136 11.16 22.01 -14.83
N ILE A 137 10.31 22.08 -15.87
CA ILE A 137 10.22 21.03 -16.90
C ILE A 137 11.54 20.87 -17.64
N LEU A 138 12.20 21.97 -18.03
CA LEU A 138 13.51 21.89 -18.70
C LEU A 138 14.58 21.24 -17.83
N LEU A 139 14.59 21.54 -16.52
CA LEU A 139 15.51 20.91 -15.57
C LEU A 139 15.24 19.41 -15.41
N LEU A 140 13.98 19.00 -15.35
CA LEU A 140 13.62 17.57 -15.30
C LEU A 140 14.04 16.85 -16.58
N LEU A 141 13.79 17.44 -17.76
CA LEU A 141 14.25 16.87 -19.02
C LEU A 141 15.77 16.77 -19.11
N TYR A 142 16.47 17.80 -18.61
CA TYR A 142 17.94 17.79 -18.54
C TYR A 142 18.44 16.70 -17.59
N ALA A 143 17.83 16.55 -16.41
CA ALA A 143 18.17 15.51 -15.45
C ALA A 143 17.93 14.11 -16.04
N VAL A 144 16.79 13.86 -16.68
CA VAL A 144 16.48 12.59 -17.35
C VAL A 144 17.48 12.31 -18.48
N ARG A 145 17.82 13.31 -19.30
CA ARG A 145 18.83 13.18 -20.36
C ARG A 145 20.20 12.84 -19.79
N LEU A 146 20.58 13.45 -18.68
CA LEU A 146 21.87 13.22 -18.02
C LEU A 146 21.92 11.84 -17.36
N ASP A 147 20.82 11.41 -16.75
CA ASP A 147 20.67 10.07 -16.17
C ASP A 147 20.74 8.98 -17.24
N THR A 148 20.03 9.17 -18.36
CA THR A 148 20.10 8.26 -19.52
C THR A 148 21.50 8.19 -20.12
N ARG A 149 22.25 9.30 -20.12
CA ARG A 149 23.66 9.31 -20.57
C ARG A 149 24.59 8.60 -19.60
N ARG A 150 24.32 8.67 -18.29
CA ARG A 150 25.10 7.98 -17.26
C ARG A 150 24.84 6.48 -17.21
N SER A 151 23.65 6.01 -17.61
CA SER A 151 23.34 4.58 -17.67
C SER A 151 23.86 3.87 -18.93
N LEU A 152 24.27 4.63 -19.96
CA LEU A 152 24.83 4.10 -21.22
C LEU A 152 26.37 4.17 -21.31
N SER A 153 27.04 4.73 -20.29
CA SER A 153 28.52 4.76 -20.17
C SER A 153 28.99 3.87 -19.05
#